data_AF-A0A8C4M1P3-F1
#
_entry.id   AF-A0A8C4M1P3-F1
#
_cell.length_a   1.000
_cell.length_b   1.000
_cell.length_c   1.000
_cell.angle_alpha   90.00
_cell.angle_beta   90.00
_cell.angle_gamma   90.00
#
_symmetry.space_group_name_H-M   'P 1'
#
loop_
_entity.id
_entity.type
_entity.pdbx_description
1 polymer ?
#
loop_
_entity_poly.entity_id
_entity_poly.type
_entity_poly.pdbx_seq_one_letter_code
_entity_poly.pdbx_strand_id
1 'polypeptide(L)'
;MSPPSPPRDRVRNSLIDDAKTRLKKHDVGTKHSHLSPTKYSILLPLVAKEGKLHLLFTLRSDKKDTLLTPVVGFIDHNFQAQPNPDEVKNVFLVPLEYFLHPRVYHQNRLTRSGHHFILHCFEYTTPEDGMTYHIKGITAKFAVFVALIILGKKPTFEVEFDLNDLISSSEEGFLELREHAASKL
;
A
#
# COMPACT_ATOMS: atom_id res chain seq x y z
N MET A 1 -25.77 19.51 -26.41
CA MET A 1 -24.41 19.02 -26.71
C MET A 1 -23.67 18.87 -25.40
N SER A 2 -23.27 17.64 -25.03
CA SER A 2 -22.48 17.41 -23.83
C SER A 2 -21.08 18.01 -24.00
N PRO A 3 -20.43 18.51 -22.94
CA PRO A 3 -19.07 19.06 -23.05
C PRO A 3 -18.11 17.97 -23.54
N PRO A 4 -17.08 18.30 -24.33
CA PRO A 4 -16.07 17.34 -24.72
C PRO A 4 -15.37 16.80 -23.47
N SER A 5 -15.28 15.47 -23.37
CA SER A 5 -14.57 14.79 -22.29
C SER A 5 -13.13 15.31 -22.22
N PRO A 6 -12.60 15.63 -21.03
CA PRO A 6 -11.24 16.12 -20.91
C PRO A 6 -10.23 15.11 -21.48
N PRO A 7 -9.10 15.58 -22.08
CA PRO A 7 -8.04 14.71 -22.58
C PRO A 7 -7.57 13.75 -21.50
N ARG A 8 -7.29 12.49 -21.87
CA ARG A 8 -6.87 11.43 -20.93
C ARG A 8 -5.65 11.84 -20.09
N ASP A 9 -4.72 12.60 -20.67
CA ASP A 9 -3.55 13.12 -19.95
C ASP A 9 -3.90 14.17 -18.88
N ARG A 10 -4.91 15.02 -19.13
CA ARG A 10 -5.38 15.99 -18.13
C ARG A 10 -6.02 15.30 -16.93
N VAL A 11 -6.87 14.30 -17.18
CA VAL A 11 -7.51 13.49 -16.12
C VAL A 11 -6.47 12.72 -15.33
N ARG A 12 -5.46 12.15 -16.00
CA ARG A 12 -4.36 11.45 -15.34
C ARG A 12 -3.54 12.37 -14.45
N ASN A 13 -3.13 13.53 -14.98
CA ASN A 13 -2.29 14.46 -14.24
C ASN A 13 -3.05 15.01 -13.02
N SER A 14 -4.35 15.30 -13.15
CA SER A 14 -5.17 15.70 -11.99
C SER A 14 -5.26 14.60 -10.94
N LEU A 15 -5.45 13.33 -11.34
CA LEU A 15 -5.47 12.20 -10.40
C LEU A 15 -4.14 12.03 -9.63
N ILE A 16 -3.02 12.19 -10.33
CA ILE A 16 -1.68 12.11 -9.73
C ILE A 16 -1.45 13.30 -8.79
N ASP A 17 -1.83 14.52 -9.19
CA ASP A 17 -1.63 15.73 -8.39
C ASP A 17 -2.51 15.75 -7.14
N ASP A 18 -3.74 15.26 -7.23
CA ASP A 18 -4.62 15.05 -6.06
C ASP A 18 -4.01 14.04 -5.09
N ALA A 19 -3.50 12.91 -5.61
CA ALA A 19 -2.84 11.89 -4.80
C ALA A 19 -1.57 12.44 -4.11
N LYS A 20 -0.73 13.19 -4.83
CA LYS A 20 0.44 13.88 -4.27
C LYS A 20 0.06 14.82 -3.14
N THR A 21 -0.98 15.63 -3.35
CA THR A 21 -1.46 16.62 -2.37
C THR A 21 -1.91 15.94 -1.08
N ARG A 22 -2.57 14.78 -1.18
CA ARG A 22 -2.98 13.99 -0.01
C ARG A 22 -1.77 13.38 0.68
N LEU A 23 -0.90 12.67 -0.07
CA LEU A 23 0.27 11.99 0.47
C LEU A 23 1.26 12.93 1.16
N LYS A 24 1.43 14.17 0.67
CA LYS A 24 2.33 15.17 1.26
C LYS A 24 2.00 15.48 2.73
N LYS A 25 0.73 15.32 3.15
CA LYS A 25 0.31 15.50 4.55
C LYS A 25 0.80 14.37 5.47
N HIS A 26 1.17 13.23 4.90
CA HIS A 26 1.62 12.03 5.61
C HIS A 26 3.13 11.78 5.40
N ASP A 27 3.86 12.71 4.76
CA ASP A 27 5.30 12.59 4.55
C ASP A 27 6.06 12.94 5.82
N VAL A 28 6.53 11.91 6.52
CA VAL A 28 7.35 12.03 7.74
C VAL A 28 8.86 12.08 7.44
N GLY A 29 9.25 12.01 6.16
CA GLY A 29 10.64 12.04 5.72
C GLY A 29 11.54 11.04 6.46
N THR A 30 12.64 11.53 7.01
CA THR A 30 13.64 10.73 7.72
C THR A 30 13.48 10.72 9.24
N LYS A 31 12.35 11.23 9.77
CA LYS A 31 12.08 11.41 11.22
C LYS A 31 12.43 10.16 12.04
N HIS A 32 12.10 8.97 11.54
CA HIS A 32 12.30 7.70 12.25
C HIS A 32 13.49 6.87 11.75
N SER A 33 14.30 7.41 10.84
CA SER A 33 15.40 6.67 10.20
C SER A 33 16.55 6.33 11.16
N HIS A 34 16.60 6.92 12.35
CA HIS A 34 17.61 6.68 13.38
C HIS A 34 17.26 5.52 14.32
N LEU A 35 16.07 4.93 14.20
CA LEU A 35 15.53 3.94 15.16
C LEU A 35 16.05 2.50 14.96
N SER A 36 16.73 2.21 13.85
CA SER A 36 17.34 0.91 13.57
C SER A 36 18.67 1.08 12.81
N PRO A 37 19.72 0.31 13.17
CA PRO A 37 20.99 0.32 12.44
C PRO A 37 20.85 -0.31 11.04
N THR A 38 19.99 -1.31 10.90
CA THR A 38 19.68 -1.95 9.60
C THR A 38 18.42 -1.31 9.01
N LYS A 39 18.52 -0.75 7.81
CA LYS A 39 17.45 0.01 7.16
C LYS A 39 17.04 -0.64 5.85
N TYR A 40 15.74 -0.76 5.64
CA TYR A 40 15.18 -1.23 4.39
C TYR A 40 14.06 -0.27 3.97
N SER A 41 14.05 0.10 2.69
CA SER A 41 13.01 0.93 2.11
C SER A 41 12.18 0.10 1.13
N ILE A 42 10.87 0.27 1.15
CA ILE A 42 9.96 -0.35 0.18
C ILE A 42 9.40 0.76 -0.68
N LEU A 43 9.50 0.61 -2.00
CA LEU A 43 8.74 1.45 -2.93
C LEU A 43 7.31 0.91 -3.04
N LEU A 44 6.33 1.77 -2.81
CA LEU A 44 4.91 1.56 -3.11
C LEU A 44 4.63 2.25 -4.44
N PRO A 45 4.71 1.52 -5.57
CA PRO A 45 4.77 2.13 -6.88
C PRO A 45 3.35 2.29 -7.43
N LEU A 46 2.89 3.54 -7.54
CA LEU A 46 1.59 3.90 -8.09
C LEU A 46 1.68 4.15 -9.59
N VAL A 47 0.81 3.48 -10.34
CA VAL A 47 0.66 3.61 -11.79
C VAL A 47 -0.74 4.13 -12.10
N ALA A 48 -0.84 5.18 -12.91
CA ALA A 48 -2.14 5.60 -13.44
C ALA A 48 -2.46 4.84 -14.73
N LYS A 49 -3.43 3.93 -14.68
CA LYS A 49 -3.91 3.11 -15.81
C LYS A 49 -5.43 3.23 -15.86
N GLU A 50 -6.00 3.42 -17.06
CA GLU A 50 -7.47 3.45 -17.27
C GLU A 50 -8.24 4.46 -16.39
N GLY A 51 -7.62 5.61 -16.10
CA GLY A 51 -8.24 6.64 -15.25
C GLY A 51 -8.30 6.28 -13.76
N LYS A 52 -7.57 5.25 -13.31
CA LYS A 52 -7.46 4.84 -11.92
C LYS A 52 -6.01 4.66 -11.50
N LEU A 53 -5.72 4.86 -10.22
CA LEU A 53 -4.42 4.53 -9.63
C LEU A 53 -4.37 3.04 -9.27
N HIS A 54 -3.24 2.42 -9.56
CA HIS A 54 -2.94 1.01 -9.30
C HIS A 54 -1.63 0.92 -8.52
N LEU A 55 -1.50 -0.05 -7.61
CA LEU A 55 -0.21 -0.39 -7.00
C LEU A 55 0.44 -1.53 -7.78
N LEU A 56 1.75 -1.41 -8.00
CA LEU A 56 2.60 -2.44 -8.59
C LEU A 56 3.27 -3.26 -7.49
N PHE A 57 3.19 -4.59 -7.58
CA PHE A 57 3.72 -5.50 -6.56
C PHE A 57 4.81 -6.44 -7.12
N THR A 58 5.70 -6.89 -6.22
CA THR A 58 6.71 -7.93 -6.46
C THR A 58 6.57 -9.03 -5.41
N LEU A 59 6.76 -10.30 -5.77
CA LEU A 59 6.80 -11.44 -4.85
C LEU A 59 8.25 -11.76 -4.48
N ARG A 60 8.60 -11.89 -3.18
CA ARG A 60 9.99 -12.07 -2.68
C ARG A 60 10.09 -13.09 -1.54
N SER A 61 11.31 -13.54 -1.21
CA SER A 61 11.64 -14.52 -0.16
C SER A 61 11.85 -13.90 1.24
N ASP A 62 11.67 -14.71 2.30
CA ASP A 62 11.57 -14.28 3.71
C ASP A 62 12.89 -13.82 4.37
N LYS A 63 12.84 -12.71 5.13
CA LYS A 63 13.85 -12.28 6.12
C LYS A 63 13.17 -11.76 7.41
N LYS A 64 13.82 -11.95 8.57
CA LYS A 64 13.34 -11.52 9.90
C LYS A 64 14.15 -10.34 10.45
N ASP A 65 13.49 -9.53 11.28
CA ASP A 65 13.95 -8.34 12.02
C ASP A 65 14.42 -7.17 11.16
N THR A 66 13.47 -6.35 10.73
CA THR A 66 13.70 -5.28 9.76
C THR A 66 12.69 -4.15 9.93
N LEU A 67 13.19 -2.93 10.16
CA LEU A 67 12.39 -1.71 10.05
C LEU A 67 12.14 -1.40 8.57
N LEU A 68 10.86 -1.34 8.18
CA LEU A 68 10.44 -1.03 6.83
C LEU A 68 9.97 0.43 6.75
N THR A 69 10.61 1.22 5.90
CA THR A 69 10.16 2.57 5.55
C THR A 69 9.43 2.51 4.21
N PRO A 70 8.09 2.60 4.17
CA PRO A 70 7.37 2.67 2.91
C PRO A 70 7.57 4.05 2.26
N VAL A 71 7.88 4.06 0.97
CA VAL A 71 8.03 5.25 0.14
C VAL A 71 7.06 5.14 -1.01
N VAL A 72 6.17 6.11 -1.19
CA VAL A 72 5.23 6.10 -2.32
C VAL A 72 5.86 6.78 -3.53
N GLY A 73 5.88 6.10 -4.67
CA GLY A 73 6.39 6.64 -5.94
C GLY A 73 5.33 6.63 -7.02
N PHE A 74 5.31 7.66 -7.87
CA PHE A 74 4.48 7.70 -9.06
C PHE A 74 5.29 7.27 -10.27
N ILE A 75 4.83 6.25 -10.98
CA ILE A 75 5.49 5.71 -12.15
C ILE A 75 4.90 6.35 -13.41
N ASP A 76 5.76 6.66 -14.38
CA ASP A 76 5.33 7.12 -15.69
C ASP A 76 4.49 6.06 -16.42
N HIS A 77 3.42 6.50 -17.07
CA HIS A 77 2.51 5.63 -17.78
C HIS A 77 3.12 4.82 -18.94
N ASN A 78 4.24 5.26 -19.52
CA ASN A 78 4.95 4.52 -20.57
C ASN A 78 5.93 3.49 -20.01
N PHE A 79 6.10 3.43 -18.69
CA PHE A 79 6.92 2.42 -18.04
C PHE A 79 6.43 1.02 -18.39
N GLN A 80 7.36 0.19 -18.83
CA GLN A 80 7.15 -1.24 -19.03
C GLN A 80 8.06 -1.99 -18.07
N ALA A 81 7.47 -2.78 -17.18
CA ALA A 81 8.23 -3.57 -16.24
C ALA A 81 9.05 -4.64 -16.98
N GLN A 82 10.34 -4.74 -16.67
CA GLN A 82 11.23 -5.78 -17.19
C GLN A 82 11.71 -6.63 -16.00
N PRO A 83 10.94 -7.65 -15.58
CA PRO A 83 11.30 -8.44 -14.41
C PRO A 83 12.58 -9.25 -14.67
N ASN A 84 13.48 -9.27 -13.69
CA ASN A 84 14.58 -10.22 -13.67
C ASN A 84 14.04 -11.58 -13.21
N PRO A 85 14.04 -12.63 -14.06
CA PRO A 85 13.45 -13.92 -13.72
C PRO A 85 14.16 -14.65 -12.56
N ASP A 86 15.42 -14.30 -12.26
CA ASP A 86 16.16 -14.88 -11.15
C ASP A 86 15.63 -14.45 -9.77
N GLU A 87 14.94 -13.30 -9.71
CA GLU A 87 14.42 -12.72 -8.46
C GLU A 87 12.90 -12.55 -8.48
N VAL A 88 12.34 -12.16 -9.62
CA VAL A 88 10.94 -11.72 -9.77
C VAL A 88 10.23 -12.61 -10.78
N LYS A 89 9.36 -13.48 -10.25
CA LYS A 89 8.56 -14.41 -11.07
C LYS A 89 7.53 -13.69 -11.95
N ASN A 90 6.86 -12.65 -11.43
CA ASN A 90 5.85 -11.91 -12.17
C ASN A 90 5.65 -10.49 -11.62
N VAL A 91 5.09 -9.60 -12.44
CA VAL A 91 4.68 -8.24 -12.10
C VAL A 91 3.23 -8.06 -12.52
N PHE A 92 2.41 -7.57 -11.59
CA PHE A 92 0.98 -7.37 -11.83
C PHE A 92 0.51 -6.07 -11.17
N LEU A 93 -0.62 -5.55 -11.66
CA LEU A 93 -1.27 -4.33 -11.17
C LEU A 93 -2.60 -4.67 -10.51
N VAL A 94 -2.88 -4.03 -9.37
CA VAL A 94 -4.17 -4.14 -8.68
C VAL A 94 -4.78 -2.75 -8.56
N PRO A 95 -6.05 -2.53 -8.96
CA PRO A 95 -6.74 -1.26 -8.78
C PRO A 95 -6.74 -0.86 -7.31
N LEU A 96 -6.36 0.38 -7.00
CA LEU A 96 -6.23 0.83 -5.61
C LEU A 96 -7.56 0.71 -4.83
N GLU A 97 -8.70 0.89 -5.51
CA GLU A 97 -10.03 0.72 -4.93
C GLU A 97 -10.33 -0.70 -4.45
N TYR A 98 -9.66 -1.71 -5.02
CA TYR A 98 -9.82 -3.11 -4.63
C TYR A 98 -9.44 -3.34 -3.17
N PHE A 99 -8.47 -2.58 -2.66
CA PHE A 99 -8.03 -2.65 -1.27
C PHE A 99 -9.00 -2.00 -0.27
N LEU A 100 -10.10 -1.39 -0.74
CA LEU A 100 -11.18 -0.91 0.13
C LEU A 100 -12.48 -1.70 -0.09
N HIS A 101 -12.72 -2.17 -1.32
CA HIS A 101 -13.93 -2.90 -1.70
C HIS A 101 -13.56 -4.18 -2.48
N PRO A 102 -12.90 -5.16 -1.83
CA PRO A 102 -12.44 -6.37 -2.49
C PRO A 102 -13.61 -7.30 -2.83
N ARG A 103 -13.43 -8.12 -3.87
CA ARG A 103 -14.37 -9.22 -4.18
C ARG A 103 -14.12 -10.43 -3.30
N VAL A 104 -12.86 -10.78 -3.10
CA VAL A 104 -12.43 -11.91 -2.26
C VAL A 104 -11.45 -11.40 -1.22
N TYR A 105 -11.87 -11.48 0.04
CA TYR A 105 -11.11 -10.98 1.19
C TYR A 105 -11.47 -11.76 2.45
N HIS A 106 -10.45 -12.03 3.25
CA HIS A 106 -10.59 -12.50 4.63
C HIS A 106 -9.58 -11.79 5.51
N GLN A 107 -9.87 -11.78 6.82
CA GLN A 107 -8.97 -11.20 7.80
C GLN A 107 -8.84 -12.10 9.01
N ASN A 108 -7.61 -12.20 9.50
CA ASN A 108 -7.33 -12.92 10.74
C ASN A 108 -6.93 -11.90 11.80
N ARG A 109 -7.59 -11.94 12.96
CA ARG A 109 -7.18 -11.17 14.12
C ARG A 109 -6.11 -11.95 14.86
N LEU A 110 -4.91 -11.39 14.95
CA LEU A 110 -3.78 -12.01 15.62
C LEU A 110 -3.43 -11.19 16.85
N THR A 111 -3.28 -11.86 17.99
CA THR A 111 -2.71 -11.24 19.18
C THR A 111 -1.25 -11.64 19.28
N ARG A 112 -0.33 -10.67 19.21
CA ARG A 112 1.09 -10.91 19.50
C ARG A 112 1.57 -9.94 20.55
N SER A 113 2.13 -10.49 21.64
CA SER A 113 2.71 -9.69 22.73
C SER A 113 1.72 -8.65 23.29
N GLY A 114 0.46 -9.04 23.49
CA GLY A 114 -0.60 -8.15 24.01
C GLY A 114 -1.28 -7.24 22.98
N HIS A 115 -0.76 -7.15 21.75
CA HIS A 115 -1.29 -6.25 20.71
C HIS A 115 -2.12 -7.01 19.69
N HIS A 116 -3.24 -6.41 19.29
CA HIS A 116 -4.13 -6.94 18.28
C HIS A 116 -3.74 -6.40 16.89
N PHE A 117 -3.47 -7.32 15.98
CA PHE A 117 -3.14 -7.03 14.59
C PHE A 117 -4.21 -7.60 13.68
N ILE A 118 -4.55 -6.87 12.62
CA ILE A 118 -5.39 -7.41 11.55
C ILE A 118 -4.47 -7.88 10.42
N LEU A 119 -4.44 -9.19 10.22
CA LEU A 119 -3.80 -9.76 9.04
C LEU A 119 -4.80 -9.70 7.88
N HIS A 120 -4.65 -8.70 7.03
CA HIS A 120 -5.41 -8.56 5.79
C HIS A 120 -4.97 -9.60 4.75
N CYS A 121 -5.93 -10.30 4.15
CA CYS A 121 -5.68 -11.27 3.09
C CYS A 121 -6.63 -11.04 1.90
N PHE A 122 -6.06 -10.57 0.80
CA PHE A 122 -6.77 -10.34 -0.46
C PHE A 122 -6.43 -11.42 -1.47
N GLU A 123 -7.42 -11.80 -2.27
CA GLU A 123 -7.21 -12.59 -3.48
C GLU A 123 -7.68 -11.76 -4.66
N TYR A 124 -6.82 -11.55 -5.65
CA TYR A 124 -7.14 -10.75 -6.83
C TYR A 124 -6.85 -11.56 -8.09
N THR A 125 -7.87 -11.76 -8.91
CA THR A 125 -7.74 -12.38 -10.22
C THR A 125 -7.60 -11.28 -11.27
N THR A 126 -6.49 -11.28 -11.99
CA THR A 126 -6.23 -10.34 -13.08
C THR A 126 -7.20 -10.60 -14.23
N PRO A 127 -7.91 -9.57 -14.72
CA PRO A 127 -8.83 -9.75 -15.84
C PRO A 127 -8.12 -10.05 -17.16
N GLU A 128 -6.84 -9.70 -17.30
CA GLU A 128 -6.10 -9.86 -18.55
C GLU A 128 -5.70 -11.32 -18.84
N ASP A 129 -5.24 -12.07 -17.84
CA ASP A 129 -4.70 -13.43 -17.99
C ASP A 129 -5.37 -14.47 -17.07
N GLY A 130 -6.31 -14.07 -16.21
CA GLY A 130 -7.04 -14.95 -15.31
C GLY A 130 -6.23 -15.47 -14.11
N MET A 131 -5.04 -14.93 -13.87
CA MET A 131 -4.17 -15.38 -12.78
C MET A 131 -4.61 -14.82 -11.42
N THR A 132 -4.68 -15.67 -10.40
CA THR A 132 -5.04 -15.25 -9.04
C THR A 132 -3.80 -15.01 -8.18
N TYR A 133 -3.73 -13.83 -7.56
CA TYR A 133 -2.65 -13.39 -6.68
C TYR A 133 -3.14 -13.20 -5.26
N HIS A 134 -2.35 -13.67 -4.29
CA HIS A 134 -2.64 -13.54 -2.87
C HIS A 134 -1.78 -12.42 -2.28
N ILE A 135 -2.43 -11.39 -1.73
CA ILE A 135 -1.76 -10.21 -1.16
C ILE A 135 -2.07 -10.20 0.33
N LYS A 136 -1.05 -10.45 1.16
CA LYS A 136 -1.20 -10.67 2.61
C LYS A 136 -0.17 -9.89 3.41
N GLY A 137 -0.35 -9.84 4.73
CA GLY A 137 0.67 -9.34 5.66
C GLY A 137 0.91 -7.84 5.52
N ILE A 138 2.17 -7.42 5.71
CA ILE A 138 2.53 -6.01 5.73
C ILE A 138 2.31 -5.32 4.37
N THR A 139 2.47 -6.06 3.28
CA THR A 139 2.17 -5.58 1.93
C THR A 139 0.70 -5.20 1.78
N ALA A 140 -0.20 -6.05 2.28
CA ALA A 140 -1.64 -5.77 2.28
C ALA A 140 -1.98 -4.56 3.17
N LYS A 141 -1.38 -4.48 4.36
CA LYS A 141 -1.54 -3.34 5.28
C LYS A 141 -1.16 -2.02 4.62
N PHE A 142 0.00 -1.94 3.96
CA PHE A 142 0.41 -0.72 3.26
C PHE A 142 -0.51 -0.39 2.07
N ALA A 143 -0.97 -1.39 1.32
CA ALA A 143 -1.92 -1.17 0.23
C ALA A 143 -3.25 -0.57 0.71
N VAL A 144 -3.79 -1.09 1.82
CA VAL A 144 -4.99 -0.55 2.48
C VAL A 144 -4.74 0.88 2.96
N PHE A 145 -3.63 1.13 3.67
CA PHE A 145 -3.32 2.45 4.21
C PHE A 145 -3.19 3.52 3.11
N VAL A 146 -2.47 3.20 2.03
CA VAL A 146 -2.36 4.10 0.86
C VAL A 146 -3.72 4.30 0.20
N ALA A 147 -4.56 3.27 0.10
CA ALA A 147 -5.90 3.39 -0.46
C ALA A 147 -6.80 4.30 0.41
N LEU A 148 -6.72 4.18 1.74
CA LEU A 148 -7.44 5.05 2.68
C LEU A 148 -7.06 6.51 2.50
N ILE A 149 -5.75 6.81 2.46
CA ILE A 149 -5.23 8.18 2.29
C ILE A 149 -5.66 8.75 0.93
N ILE A 150 -5.43 8.01 -0.15
CA ILE A 150 -5.64 8.53 -1.50
C ILE A 150 -7.11 8.61 -1.85
N LEU A 151 -7.92 7.61 -1.51
CA LEU A 151 -9.32 7.57 -1.92
C LEU A 151 -10.24 8.27 -0.92
N GLY A 152 -9.87 8.35 0.37
CA GLY A 152 -10.71 8.94 1.41
C GLY A 152 -12.05 8.23 1.58
N LYS A 153 -12.10 6.93 1.26
CA LYS A 153 -13.29 6.09 1.33
C LYS A 153 -13.16 5.09 2.47
N LYS A 154 -14.28 4.73 3.09
CA LYS A 154 -14.32 3.67 4.10
C LYS A 154 -14.22 2.29 3.42
N PRO A 155 -13.46 1.35 4.00
CA PRO A 155 -13.42 -0.03 3.51
C PRO A 155 -14.68 -0.80 3.89
N THR A 156 -14.94 -1.92 3.21
CA THR A 156 -16.06 -2.84 3.52
C THR A 156 -15.75 -3.83 4.64
N PHE A 157 -14.62 -3.64 5.32
CA PHE A 157 -14.10 -4.50 6.38
C PHE A 157 -13.44 -3.65 7.46
N GLU A 158 -13.05 -4.26 8.57
CA GLU A 158 -12.43 -3.55 9.69
C GLU A 158 -10.96 -3.26 9.42
N VAL A 159 -10.51 -2.09 9.87
CA VAL A 159 -9.11 -1.69 9.83
C VAL A 159 -8.64 -1.29 11.22
N GLU A 160 -7.34 -1.38 11.42
CA GLU A 160 -6.64 -1.02 12.66
C GLU A 160 -6.31 0.48 12.79
N PHE A 161 -6.76 1.30 11.84
CA PHE A 161 -6.53 2.75 11.83
C PHE A 161 -7.80 3.50 12.23
N ASP A 162 -7.63 4.64 12.91
CA ASP A 162 -8.72 5.60 13.06
C ASP A 162 -8.93 6.32 11.72
N LEU A 163 -10.10 6.10 11.11
CA LEU A 163 -10.45 6.69 9.82
C LEU A 163 -10.62 8.22 9.88
N ASN A 164 -10.75 8.80 11.07
CA ASN A 164 -10.80 10.25 11.27
C ASN A 164 -9.42 10.84 11.56
N ASP A 165 -8.46 10.04 12.03
CA ASP A 165 -7.09 10.44 12.31
C ASP A 165 -6.08 9.32 11.97
N LEU A 166 -5.87 9.15 10.66
CA LEU A 166 -4.97 8.12 10.13
C LEU A 166 -3.51 8.36 10.54
N ILE A 167 -3.11 9.61 10.79
CA ILE A 167 -1.70 9.91 11.12
C ILE A 167 -1.42 9.44 12.54
N SER A 168 -2.16 9.96 13.52
CA SER A 168 -1.89 9.66 14.93
C SER A 168 -2.10 8.19 15.24
N SER A 169 -3.17 7.56 14.72
CA SER A 169 -3.40 6.12 14.93
C SER A 169 -2.31 5.24 14.29
N SER A 170 -1.72 5.68 13.17
CA SER A 170 -0.60 4.96 12.55
C SER A 170 0.73 5.14 13.29
N GLU A 171 1.00 6.34 13.84
CA GLU A 171 2.19 6.61 14.66
C GLU A 171 2.13 5.85 15.98
N GLU A 172 0.97 5.81 16.64
CA GLU A 172 0.74 5.06 17.89
C GLU A 172 0.98 3.57 17.69
N GLY A 173 0.31 2.95 16.70
CA GLY A 173 0.51 1.53 16.41
C GLY A 173 1.94 1.17 16.00
N PHE A 174 2.70 2.11 15.42
CA PHE A 174 4.13 1.93 15.14
C PHE A 174 4.99 2.01 16.42
N LEU A 175 4.72 2.97 17.30
CA LEU A 175 5.44 3.14 18.57
C LEU A 175 5.21 1.96 19.52
N GLU A 176 3.98 1.48 19.64
CA GLU A 176 3.63 0.28 20.41
C GLU A 176 4.45 -0.95 19.94
N LEU A 177 4.46 -1.20 18.63
CA LEU A 177 5.25 -2.28 18.03
C LEU A 177 6.75 -2.17 18.35
N ARG A 178 7.28 -0.95 18.44
CA ARG A 178 8.70 -0.68 18.69
C ARG A 178 9.09 -0.84 20.16
N GLU A 179 8.35 -0.25 21.09
CA GLU A 179 8.65 -0.34 22.53
C GLU A 179 8.74 -1.80 22.98
N HIS A 180 7.87 -2.65 22.42
CA HIS A 180 7.86 -4.07 22.72
C HIS A 180 8.93 -4.91 22.02
N ALA A 181 9.43 -4.48 20.86
CA ALA A 181 10.62 -5.09 20.25
C ALA A 181 11.87 -4.78 21.08
N ALA A 182 11.96 -3.57 21.64
CA ALA A 182 13.04 -3.17 22.53
C ALA A 182 12.97 -3.87 23.92
N SER A 183 11.77 -4.19 24.42
CA SER A 183 11.60 -4.88 25.72
C SER A 183 11.87 -6.39 25.70
N LYS A 184 12.23 -6.97 24.55
CA LYS A 184 12.56 -8.39 24.37
C LYS A 184 14.05 -8.64 24.06
N LEU A 185 14.85 -7.59 24.05
CA LEU A 185 16.32 -7.59 24.02
C LEU A 185 16.87 -7.39 25.43
#